data_AF-A0A3C2BR01-F1
#
_entry.id   AF-A0A3C2BR01-F1
#
_cell.length_a   1.000
_cell.length_b   1.000
_cell.length_c   1.000
_cell.angle_alpha   90.00
_cell.angle_beta   90.00
_cell.angle_gamma   90.00
#
_symmetry.space_group_name_H-M   'P 1'
#
loop_
_entity.id
_entity.type
_entity.pdbx_description
1 polymer ?
#
loop_
_entity_poly.entity_id
_entity_poly.type
_entity_poly.pdbx_seq_one_letter_code
_entity_poly.pdbx_strand_id
1 'polypeptide(L)'
;MFAEERQQKIAELVAGTGRVSVTMLAERFRITTETVRRDLATLETTGTVRRVHGGAVAADRFSTTEESINERTVQRPDQKMRIAQAALALIPQAKSGSILLDAGS
;
A
#
# COMPACT_ATOMS: atom_id res chain seq x y z
N MET A 1 -2.65 20.65 -15.84
CA MET A 1 -3.29 19.62 -14.99
C MET A 1 -4.03 20.34 -13.88
N PHE A 2 -5.32 20.06 -13.72
CA PHE A 2 -6.12 20.64 -12.64
C PHE A 2 -5.68 20.09 -11.27
N ALA A 3 -5.97 20.82 -10.19
CA ALA A 3 -5.54 20.42 -8.85
C ALA A 3 -6.15 19.09 -8.43
N GLU A 4 -7.45 18.89 -8.65
CA GLU A 4 -8.18 17.66 -8.31
C GLU A 4 -7.61 16.44 -9.06
N GLU A 5 -7.40 16.55 -10.38
CA GLU A 5 -6.80 15.48 -11.18
C GLU A 5 -5.40 15.09 -10.67
N ARG A 6 -4.61 16.09 -10.25
CA ARG A 6 -3.28 15.86 -9.69
C ARG A 6 -3.35 15.17 -8.34
N GLN A 7 -4.24 15.62 -7.47
CA GLN A 7 -4.47 15.03 -6.14
C GLN A 7 -4.90 13.57 -6.26
N GLN A 8 -5.80 13.26 -7.19
CA GLN A 8 -6.20 11.89 -7.49
C GLN A 8 -5.01 11.02 -7.91
N LYS A 9 -4.16 11.51 -8.84
CA LYS A 9 -2.94 10.79 -9.26
C LYS A 9 -1.92 10.63 -8.12
N ILE A 10 -1.80 11.59 -7.22
CA ILE A 10 -0.94 11.48 -6.04
C ILE A 10 -1.47 10.39 -5.10
N ALA A 11 -2.79 10.35 -4.85
CA ALA A 11 -3.43 9.33 -4.03
C ALA A 11 -3.22 7.92 -4.60
N GLU A 12 -3.41 7.74 -5.92
CA GLU A 12 -3.16 6.46 -6.61
C GLU A 12 -1.70 6.01 -6.48
N LEU A 13 -0.74 6.95 -6.64
CA LEU A 13 0.67 6.66 -6.44
C LEU A 13 0.95 6.19 -5.02
N VAL A 14 0.41 6.90 -4.02
CA VAL A 14 0.59 6.57 -2.62
C VAL A 14 -0.04 5.22 -2.28
N ALA A 15 -1.21 4.88 -2.82
CA ALA A 15 -1.84 3.58 -2.63
C ALA A 15 -0.99 2.44 -3.24
N GLY A 16 -0.48 2.65 -4.46
CA GLY A 16 0.33 1.65 -5.17
C GLY A 16 1.71 1.41 -4.55
N THR A 17 2.44 2.47 -4.22
CA THR A 17 3.82 2.38 -3.68
C THR A 17 3.87 2.31 -2.15
N GLY A 18 2.78 2.70 -1.47
CA GLY A 18 2.67 2.86 -0.02
C GLY A 18 3.27 4.13 0.54
N ARG A 19 4.17 4.80 -0.20
CA ARG A 19 4.86 6.04 0.21
C ARG A 19 5.35 6.84 -0.99
N VAL A 20 5.41 8.15 -0.84
CA VAL A 20 5.95 9.09 -1.83
C VAL A 20 6.75 10.20 -1.15
N SER A 21 7.74 10.76 -1.84
CA SER A 21 8.46 11.95 -1.40
C SER A 21 7.99 13.20 -2.14
N VAL A 22 8.10 14.36 -1.48
CA VAL A 22 7.77 15.66 -2.07
C VAL A 22 8.63 15.94 -3.30
N THR A 23 9.92 15.60 -3.25
CA THR A 23 10.87 15.81 -4.35
C THR A 23 10.49 14.99 -5.59
N MET A 24 10.17 13.71 -5.41
CA MET A 24 9.75 12.84 -6.51
C MET A 24 8.46 13.33 -7.16
N LEU A 25 7.47 13.74 -6.37
CA LEU A 25 6.21 14.29 -6.90
C LEU A 25 6.44 15.60 -7.64
N ALA A 26 7.31 16.48 -7.13
CA ALA A 26 7.66 17.74 -7.76
C ALA A 26 8.30 17.51 -9.15
N GLU A 27 9.25 16.58 -9.25
CA GLU A 27 9.88 16.19 -10.52
C GLU A 27 8.88 15.54 -11.48
N ARG A 28 8.12 14.55 -11.00
CA ARG A 28 7.16 13.78 -11.81
C ARG A 28 6.08 14.67 -12.42
N PHE A 29 5.50 15.57 -11.62
CA PHE A 29 4.43 16.45 -12.08
C PHE A 29 4.94 17.80 -12.62
N ARG A 30 6.27 18.03 -12.58
CA ARG A 30 6.93 19.29 -12.97
C ARG A 30 6.32 20.50 -12.27
N ILE A 31 6.13 20.40 -10.96
CA ILE A 31 5.58 21.44 -10.10
C ILE A 31 6.55 21.77 -8.96
N THR A 32 6.27 22.84 -8.23
CA THR A 32 7.08 23.20 -7.06
C THR A 32 6.80 22.27 -5.90
N THR A 33 7.78 22.14 -5.00
CA THR A 33 7.61 21.44 -3.72
C THR A 33 6.50 22.03 -2.87
N GLU A 34 6.27 23.35 -2.95
CA GLU A 34 5.15 24.03 -2.29
C GLU A 34 3.78 23.59 -2.82
N THR A 35 3.64 23.43 -4.14
CA THR A 35 2.40 22.90 -4.73
C THR A 35 2.13 21.48 -4.24
N VAL A 36 3.15 20.62 -4.23
CA VAL A 36 3.04 19.25 -3.69
C VAL A 36 2.62 19.27 -2.22
N ARG A 37 3.25 20.13 -1.40
CA ARG A 37 2.90 20.25 0.03
C ARG A 37 1.45 20.65 0.24
N ARG A 38 0.90 21.55 -0.60
CA ARG A 38 -0.52 21.93 -0.56
C ARG A 38 -1.42 20.76 -0.96
N ASP A 39 -1.11 20.05 -2.04
CA ASP A 39 -1.90 18.90 -2.46
C ASP A 39 -1.92 17.79 -1.39
N LEU A 40 -0.77 17.50 -0.79
CA LEU A 40 -0.66 16.54 0.30
C LEU A 40 -1.41 16.99 1.56
N ALA A 41 -1.47 18.30 1.83
CA ALA A 41 -2.29 18.83 2.92
C ALA A 41 -3.78 18.61 2.65
N THR A 42 -4.25 18.87 1.41
CA THR A 42 -5.64 18.61 1.02
C THR A 42 -5.98 17.12 1.10
N LEU A 43 -5.09 16.24 0.62
CA LEU A 43 -5.30 14.79 0.70
C LEU A 43 -5.27 14.26 2.14
N GLU A 44 -4.52 14.91 3.04
CA GLU A 44 -4.53 14.58 4.47
C GLU A 44 -5.85 15.00 5.13
N THR A 45 -6.41 16.17 4.78
CA THR A 45 -7.72 16.61 5.33
C THR A 45 -8.87 15.68 4.95
N THR A 46 -8.74 14.94 3.85
CA THR A 46 -9.74 13.95 3.40
C THR A 46 -9.43 12.53 3.91
N GLY A 47 -8.35 12.34 4.68
CA GLY A 47 -7.93 11.04 5.19
C GLY A 47 -7.36 10.09 4.13
N THR A 48 -7.07 10.57 2.92
CA THR A 48 -6.56 9.74 1.82
C THR A 48 -5.09 9.37 2.03
N VAL A 49 -4.31 10.29 2.60
CA VAL A 49 -2.88 10.09 2.91
C VAL A 49 -2.57 10.64 4.30
N ARG A 50 -1.45 10.21 4.88
CA ARG A 50 -0.88 10.82 6.08
C ARG A 50 0.47 11.46 5.73
N ARG A 51 0.68 12.71 6.12
CA ARG A 51 1.97 13.38 5.87
C ARG A 51 3.03 12.87 6.84
N VAL A 52 4.26 12.79 6.34
CA VAL A 52 5.47 12.46 7.09
C VAL A 52 6.57 13.44 6.73
N HIS A 53 7.71 13.39 7.43
CA HIS A 53 8.82 14.28 7.09
C HIS A 53 9.30 14.02 5.65
N GLY A 54 9.14 15.03 4.78
CA GLY A 54 9.56 14.98 3.39
C GLY A 54 8.61 14.28 2.41
N GLY A 55 7.41 13.87 2.81
CA GLY A 55 6.52 13.09 1.94
C GLY A 55 5.15 12.78 2.52
N ALA A 56 4.53 11.73 1.98
CA ALA A 56 3.28 11.17 2.48
C ALA A 56 3.26 9.65 2.33
N VAL A 57 2.46 9.00 3.17
CA VAL A 57 2.19 7.56 3.17
C VAL A 57 0.70 7.31 3.05
N ALA A 58 0.34 6.11 2.60
CA ALA A 58 -1.07 5.73 2.51
C ALA A 58 -1.69 5.72 3.92
N ALA A 59 -2.91 6.25 4.06
CA ALA A 59 -3.55 6.39 5.36
C ALA A 59 -3.82 5.02 6.03
N ASP A 60 -4.10 4.01 5.22
CA ASP A 60 -4.31 2.61 5.59
C ASP A 60 -3.02 1.90 6.09
N ARG A 61 -1.86 2.20 5.52
CA ARG A 61 -0.58 1.52 5.85
C ARG A 61 0.03 1.93 7.19
N PHE A 62 -0.49 2.96 7.83
CA PHE A 62 -0.20 3.32 9.23
C PHE A 62 -1.42 3.16 10.15
N SER A 63 -2.52 2.62 9.62
CA SER A 63 -3.58 2.13 10.45
C SER A 63 -3.06 0.88 11.18
N THR A 64 -3.03 0.92 12.51
CA THR A 64 -2.92 -0.28 13.33
C THR A 64 -4.18 -1.15 13.23
N THR A 65 -5.19 -0.72 12.46
CA THR A 65 -6.35 -1.53 12.11
C THR A 65 -5.93 -2.49 11.01
N GLU A 66 -5.82 -3.78 11.34
CA GLU A 66 -5.79 -4.82 10.32
C GLU A 66 -6.97 -4.63 9.36
N GLU A 67 -6.68 -4.70 8.06
CA GLU A 67 -7.71 -4.88 7.04
C GLU A 67 -8.58 -6.09 7.42
N SER A 68 -9.87 -6.02 7.13
CA SER A 68 -10.78 -7.12 7.42
C SER A 68 -10.30 -8.39 6.70
N ILE A 69 -10.62 -9.58 7.27
CA ILE A 69 -10.25 -10.84 6.62
C ILE A 69 -10.80 -10.90 5.18
N ASN A 70 -11.99 -10.35 4.94
CA ASN A 70 -12.59 -10.30 3.61
C ASN A 70 -11.76 -9.47 2.62
N GLU A 71 -11.29 -8.29 3.03
CA GLU A 71 -10.46 -7.43 2.20
C GLU A 71 -9.10 -8.07 1.93
N ARG A 72 -8.46 -8.64 2.95
CA ARG A 72 -7.19 -9.34 2.78
C ARG A 72 -7.33 -10.54 1.87
N THR A 73 -8.42 -11.31 1.97
CA THR A 73 -8.66 -12.52 1.17
C THR A 73 -8.65 -12.23 -0.33
N VAL A 74 -9.31 -11.16 -0.77
CA VAL A 74 -9.44 -10.82 -2.20
C VAL A 74 -8.21 -10.13 -2.80
N GLN A 75 -7.27 -9.69 -1.96
CA GLN A 75 -6.06 -9.06 -2.43
C GLN A 75 -5.05 -10.08 -2.95
N ARG A 76 -4.53 -9.81 -4.15
CA ARG A 76 -3.36 -10.52 -4.73
C ARG A 76 -3.52 -12.06 -4.73
N PRO A 77 -4.64 -12.60 -5.23
CA PRO A 77 -4.91 -14.04 -5.18
C PRO A 77 -3.84 -14.84 -5.92
N ASP A 78 -3.37 -14.36 -7.07
CA ASP A 78 -2.36 -15.04 -7.87
C ASP A 78 -1.00 -15.12 -7.16
N GLN A 79 -0.61 -14.06 -6.45
CA GLN A 79 0.62 -14.03 -5.66
C GLN A 79 0.54 -15.03 -4.51
N LYS A 80 -0.58 -15.04 -3.78
CA LYS A 80 -0.81 -15.99 -2.69
C LYS A 80 -0.79 -17.42 -3.18
N MET A 81 -1.39 -17.68 -4.34
CA MET A 81 -1.39 -19.01 -4.96
C MET A 81 0.02 -19.48 -5.32
N ARG A 82 0.85 -18.60 -5.89
CA ARG A 82 2.26 -18.90 -6.17
C ARG A 82 3.06 -19.20 -4.89
N ILE A 83 2.83 -18.45 -3.82
CA ILE A 83 3.48 -18.70 -2.52
C ILE A 83 3.03 -20.06 -1.96
N ALA A 84 1.72 -20.36 -2.01
CA ALA A 84 1.18 -21.63 -1.54
C ALA A 84 1.78 -22.82 -2.29
N GLN A 85 1.89 -22.74 -3.62
CA GLN A 85 2.53 -23.77 -4.45
C GLN A 85 4.00 -23.98 -4.08
N ALA A 86 4.75 -22.90 -3.87
CA ALA A 86 6.14 -23.00 -3.43
C ALA A 86 6.26 -23.61 -2.03
N ALA A 87 5.37 -23.24 -1.10
CA ALA A 87 5.35 -23.79 0.25
C ALA A 87 5.00 -25.28 0.27
N LEU A 88 4.05 -25.72 -0.56
CA LEU A 88 3.70 -27.14 -0.71
C LEU A 88 4.90 -28.00 -1.10
N ALA A 89 5.78 -27.48 -1.96
CA ALA A 89 7.00 -28.19 -2.35
C ALA A 89 8.01 -28.38 -1.21
N LEU A 90 7.88 -27.62 -0.11
CA LEU A 90 8.73 -27.71 1.07
C LEU A 90 8.18 -28.67 2.13
N ILE A 91 6.95 -29.16 1.98
CA ILE A 91 6.35 -30.08 2.95
C ILE A 91 7.01 -31.47 2.82
N PRO A 92 7.60 -32.02 3.90
CA PRO A 92 8.21 -33.33 3.88
C PRO A 92 7.19 -34.42 3.53
N GLN A 93 7.56 -35.34 2.62
CA GLN A 93 6.72 -36.48 2.22
C GLN A 93 6.73 -37.64 3.24
N ALA A 94 7.05 -37.35 4.50
CA ALA A 94 7.10 -38.37 5.54
C ALA A 94 5.70 -38.92 5.82
N LYS A 95 5.60 -40.24 6.06
CA LYS A 95 4.33 -40.93 6.30
C LYS A 95 3.57 -40.44 7.54
N SER A 96 4.23 -39.71 8.44
CA SER A 96 3.68 -39.24 9.70
C SER A 96 4.36 -37.93 10.12
N GLY A 97 3.56 -36.97 10.57
CA GLY A 97 4.00 -35.67 11.05
C GLY A 97 2.81 -34.82 11.48
N SER A 98 3.10 -33.66 12.07
CA SER A 98 2.10 -32.69 12.51
C SER A 98 2.29 -31.38 11.76
N ILE A 99 1.19 -30.74 11.37
CA ILE A 99 1.19 -29.41 10.74
C ILE A 99 0.53 -28.45 11.71
N LEU A 100 1.20 -27.35 12.01
CA LEU A 100 0.60 -26.20 12.69
C LEU A 100 0.20 -25.18 11.62
N LEU A 101 -1.05 -24.75 11.65
CA LEU A 101 -1.56 -23.68 10.79
C LEU A 101 -1.90 -22.48 11.67
N ASP A 102 -1.35 -21.33 11.32
CA ASP A 102 -1.71 -20.05 11.92
C ASP A 102 -2.84 -19.38 11.12
N ALA A 103 -3.47 -18.36 11.69
CA ALA A 103 -4.49 -17.58 11.01
C ALA A 103 -3.88 -16.71 9.89
N GLY A 104 -4.60 -16.61 8.77
CA GLY A 104 -4.20 -15.81 7.62
C GLY A 104 -5.19 -15.95 6.46
N SER A 105 -5.02 -15.12 5.43
CA SER A 105 -5.87 -15.08 4.24
C SER A 105 -5.06 -14.99 2.97
#